data_AF-A0A7E4ZYA2-F1
#
_entry.id   AF-A0A7E4ZYA2-F1
#
_cell.length_a   1.000
_cell.length_b   1.000
_cell.length_c   1.000
_cell.angle_alpha   90.00
_cell.angle_beta   90.00
_cell.angle_gamma   90.00
#
_symmetry.space_group_name_H-M   'P 1'
#
loop_
_entity.id
_entity.type
_entity.pdbx_description
1 polymer ?
#
loop_
_entity_poly.entity_id
_entity_poly.type
_entity_poly.pdbx_seq_one_letter_code
_entity_poly.pdbx_strand_id
1 'polypeptide(L)'
;MAKILPVFQQLAPIDKEPFITNVLVVISLLTQSYYSHENCCEIITYPDGFTPLWLVQKQQKEITKLETEVFIRCIQPVKRIDLTKEEYVLIKAIIFCNPACSNISDAGQQLLEQECERYSKTLLRYMQSIHGGTKGASRYAQVIAVMEAMAYFAERLREFHLIRMIQRAQEAKRQGQKSRAVYVIDDLF
;
A
#
# COMPACT_ATOMS: atom_id res chain seq x y z
N MET A 1 -1.24 -9.19 -10.45
CA MET A 1 -0.70 -9.58 -9.12
C MET A 1 -1.62 -10.60 -8.44
N ALA A 2 -2.81 -10.26 -7.97
CA ALA A 2 -3.65 -11.20 -7.20
C ALA A 2 -3.95 -12.55 -7.91
N LYS A 3 -4.24 -12.55 -9.21
CA LYS A 3 -4.48 -13.80 -9.99
C LYS A 3 -3.25 -14.69 -10.17
N ILE A 4 -2.05 -14.13 -9.95
CA ILE A 4 -0.76 -14.77 -10.24
C ILE A 4 -0.25 -15.55 -9.02
N LEU A 5 -0.67 -15.16 -7.81
CA LEU A 5 -0.21 -15.81 -6.59
C LEU A 5 -1.08 -17.05 -6.28
N PRO A 6 -0.49 -18.26 -6.18
CA PRO A 6 -1.22 -19.50 -5.93
C PRO A 6 -2.10 -19.44 -4.68
N VAL A 7 -1.65 -18.74 -3.64
CA VAL A 7 -2.38 -18.57 -2.38
C VAL A 7 -3.77 -17.96 -2.58
N PHE A 8 -3.91 -16.99 -3.48
CA PHE A 8 -5.21 -16.35 -3.75
C PHE A 8 -6.18 -17.28 -4.46
N GLN A 9 -5.68 -18.23 -5.24
CA GLN A 9 -6.50 -19.22 -5.92
C GLN A 9 -7.03 -20.26 -4.92
N GLN A 10 -6.23 -20.60 -3.91
CA GLN A 10 -6.54 -21.57 -2.86
C GLN A 10 -7.48 -21.02 -1.77
N LEU A 11 -7.56 -19.70 -1.60
CA LEU A 11 -8.53 -19.08 -0.69
C LEU A 11 -9.98 -19.41 -1.09
N ALA A 12 -10.82 -19.62 -0.08
CA ALA A 12 -12.25 -19.80 -0.28
C ALA A 12 -12.87 -18.54 -0.92
N PRO A 13 -13.92 -18.66 -1.77
CA PRO A 13 -14.53 -17.50 -2.43
C PRO A 13 -14.99 -16.40 -1.47
N ILE A 14 -15.45 -16.77 -0.27
CA ILE A 14 -15.89 -15.85 0.78
C ILE A 14 -14.73 -15.01 1.36
N ASP A 15 -13.52 -15.55 1.37
CA ASP A 15 -12.34 -14.90 1.95
C ASP A 15 -11.65 -13.94 0.98
N LYS A 16 -11.95 -14.03 -0.33
CA LYS A 16 -11.23 -13.28 -1.38
C LYS A 16 -11.48 -11.78 -1.33
N GLU A 17 -12.71 -11.37 -1.05
CA GLU A 17 -13.07 -9.94 -1.03
C GLU A 17 -12.46 -9.23 0.18
N PRO A 18 -12.64 -9.70 1.43
CA PRO A 18 -12.04 -9.06 2.60
C PRO A 18 -10.51 -9.02 2.51
N PHE A 19 -9.94 -10.10 1.99
CA PHE A 19 -8.50 -10.20 1.73
C PHE A 19 -7.99 -9.12 0.77
N ILE A 20 -8.62 -8.96 -0.40
CA ILE A 20 -8.21 -7.93 -1.36
C ILE A 20 -8.36 -6.54 -0.73
N THR A 21 -9.48 -6.26 -0.09
CA THR A 21 -9.77 -4.94 0.47
C THR A 21 -8.72 -4.49 1.50
N ASN A 22 -8.24 -5.40 2.35
CA ASN A 22 -7.23 -5.09 3.35
C ASN A 22 -5.84 -4.86 2.75
N VAL A 23 -5.43 -5.71 1.81
CA VAL A 23 -4.06 -5.74 1.28
C VAL A 23 -3.84 -4.72 0.15
N LEU A 24 -4.90 -4.41 -0.63
CA LEU A 24 -4.78 -3.68 -1.89
C LEU A 24 -4.17 -2.29 -1.73
N VAL A 25 -4.52 -1.57 -0.66
CA VAL A 25 -4.04 -0.19 -0.45
C VAL A 25 -2.53 -0.17 -0.20
N VAL A 26 -2.05 -1.06 0.68
CA VAL A 26 -0.62 -1.17 1.01
C VAL A 26 0.18 -1.59 -0.21
N ILE A 27 -0.30 -2.58 -0.97
CA ILE A 27 0.36 -3.05 -2.20
C ILE A 27 0.38 -1.98 -3.28
N SER A 28 -0.72 -1.24 -3.44
CA SER A 28 -0.79 -0.16 -4.42
C SER A 28 0.22 0.92 -4.07
N LEU A 29 0.28 1.32 -2.79
CA LEU A 29 1.23 2.33 -2.34
C LEU A 29 2.67 1.88 -2.52
N LEU A 30 3.03 0.67 -2.09
CA LEU A 30 4.36 0.12 -2.32
C LEU A 30 4.72 0.08 -3.81
N THR A 31 3.75 -0.27 -4.67
CA THR A 31 3.95 -0.30 -6.12
C THR A 31 4.28 1.08 -6.67
N GLN A 32 3.54 2.12 -6.26
CA GLN A 32 3.81 3.47 -6.75
C GLN A 32 5.06 4.08 -6.14
N SER A 33 5.34 3.82 -4.86
CA SER A 33 6.58 4.25 -4.22
C SER A 33 7.80 3.64 -4.90
N TYR A 34 7.75 2.34 -5.22
CA TYR A 34 8.83 1.65 -5.93
C TYR A 34 8.99 2.16 -7.37
N TYR A 35 7.90 2.30 -8.12
CA TYR A 35 7.95 2.86 -9.47
C TYR A 35 8.54 4.27 -9.47
N SER A 36 8.13 5.12 -8.53
CA SER A 36 8.67 6.48 -8.38
C SER A 36 10.16 6.46 -8.02
N HIS A 37 10.60 5.52 -7.19
CA HIS A 37 12.01 5.34 -6.87
C HIS A 37 12.84 4.92 -8.09
N GLU A 38 12.37 3.93 -8.87
CA GLU A 38 13.05 3.42 -10.07
C GLU A 38 13.20 4.51 -11.15
N ASN A 39 12.24 5.45 -11.21
CA ASN A 39 12.25 6.58 -12.15
C ASN A 39 12.82 7.88 -11.55
N CYS A 40 13.48 7.81 -10.40
CA CYS A 40 14.10 8.97 -9.72
C CYS A 40 13.12 10.13 -9.41
N CYS A 41 11.84 9.84 -9.24
CA CYS A 41 10.84 10.83 -8.88
C CYS A 41 10.91 11.19 -7.37
N GLU A 42 10.56 12.45 -7.05
CA GLU A 42 10.43 12.91 -5.66
C GLU A 42 8.98 12.83 -5.13
N ILE A 43 8.02 12.62 -6.04
CA ILE A 43 6.59 12.60 -5.78
C ILE A 43 6.02 11.34 -6.43
N ILE A 44 4.97 10.77 -5.82
CA ILE A 44 4.27 9.62 -6.36
C ILE A 44 3.82 9.91 -7.79
N THR A 45 4.38 9.15 -8.72
CA THR A 45 4.12 9.25 -10.14
C THR A 45 3.61 7.90 -10.62
N TYR A 46 2.54 7.90 -11.39
CA TYR A 46 1.98 6.69 -11.98
C TYR A 46 2.65 6.40 -13.33
N PRO A 47 2.52 5.18 -13.88
CA PRO A 47 3.13 4.80 -15.16
C PRO A 47 2.69 5.64 -16.38
N ASP A 48 1.57 6.34 -16.28
CA ASP A 48 1.06 7.27 -17.29
C ASP A 48 1.65 8.69 -17.15
N GLY A 49 2.54 8.90 -16.18
CA GLY A 49 3.11 10.20 -15.84
C GLY A 49 2.17 11.08 -14.99
N PHE A 50 0.99 10.59 -14.61
CA PHE A 50 0.11 11.33 -13.73
C PHE A 50 0.69 11.42 -12.32
N THR A 51 0.51 12.57 -11.67
CA THR A 51 0.92 12.81 -10.27
C THR A 51 -0.28 13.42 -9.53
N PRO A 52 -0.73 12.85 -8.39
CA PRO A 52 -1.89 13.36 -7.65
C PRO A 52 -1.81 14.85 -7.28
N LEU A 53 -0.61 15.34 -6.95
CA LEU A 53 -0.37 16.73 -6.57
C LEU A 53 -0.52 17.72 -7.73
N TRP A 54 -0.50 17.27 -8.99
CA TRP A 54 -0.70 18.14 -10.14
C TRP A 54 -2.05 18.87 -10.10
N LEU A 55 -3.11 18.21 -9.62
CA LEU A 55 -4.43 18.83 -9.47
C LEU A 55 -4.47 19.92 -8.40
N VAL A 56 -3.71 19.74 -7.31
CA VAL A 56 -3.60 20.72 -6.23
C VAL A 56 -2.87 21.97 -6.73
N GLN A 57 -1.75 21.76 -7.43
CA GLN A 57 -0.97 22.82 -8.06
C GLN A 57 -1.78 23.60 -9.10
N LYS A 58 -2.54 22.90 -9.96
CA LYS A 58 -3.40 23.54 -10.97
C LYS A 58 -4.49 24.42 -10.35
N GLN A 59 -4.99 24.04 -9.18
CA GLN A 59 -5.98 24.83 -8.44
C GLN A 59 -5.36 25.95 -7.59
N GLN A 60 -4.03 26.15 -7.65
CA GLN A 60 -3.28 27.11 -6.84
C GLN A 60 -3.56 26.97 -5.34
N LYS A 61 -3.86 25.73 -4.89
CA LYS A 61 -4.08 25.44 -3.48
C LYS A 61 -2.75 25.09 -2.84
N GLU A 62 -2.60 25.45 -1.57
CA GLU A 62 -1.47 25.00 -0.78
C GLU A 62 -1.54 23.49 -0.57
N ILE A 63 -0.38 22.83 -0.68
CA ILE A 63 -0.25 21.40 -0.42
C ILE A 63 -0.38 21.19 1.09
N THR A 64 -1.36 20.40 1.50
CA THR A 64 -1.59 20.10 2.90
C THR A 64 -0.51 19.17 3.48
N LYS A 65 -0.41 19.13 4.81
CA LYS A 65 0.50 18.19 5.50
C LYS A 65 0.19 16.73 5.14
N LEU A 66 -1.09 16.38 5.08
CA LEU A 66 -1.53 15.03 4.74
C LEU A 66 -1.19 14.65 3.29
N GLU A 67 -1.36 15.57 2.33
CA GLU A 67 -0.94 15.36 0.95
C GLU A 67 0.58 15.19 0.82
N THR A 68 1.35 15.97 1.59
CA THR A 68 2.81 15.82 1.67
C THR A 68 3.20 14.45 2.21
N GLU A 69 2.52 13.97 3.26
CA GLU A 69 2.77 12.64 3.82
C GLU A 69 2.47 11.52 2.82
N VAL A 70 1.30 11.59 2.18
CA VAL A 70 0.78 10.52 1.32
C VAL A 70 1.44 10.48 -0.05
N PHE A 71 1.85 11.62 -0.62
CA PHE A 71 2.33 11.68 -2.00
C PHE A 71 3.82 12.00 -2.15
N ILE A 72 4.50 12.44 -1.08
CA ILE A 72 5.94 12.77 -1.12
C ILE A 72 6.70 11.88 -0.14
N ARG A 73 6.30 11.87 1.14
CA ARG A 73 7.06 11.16 2.19
C ARG A 73 6.95 9.64 2.09
N CYS A 74 5.89 9.10 1.49
CA CYS A 74 5.70 7.66 1.31
C CYS A 74 6.75 6.98 0.41
N ILE A 75 7.50 7.74 -0.39
CA ILE A 75 8.60 7.19 -1.22
C ILE A 75 9.87 7.00 -0.39
N GLN A 76 10.04 7.79 0.66
CA GLN A 76 11.29 7.87 1.42
C GLN A 76 11.74 6.54 2.03
N PRO A 77 10.88 5.67 2.59
CA PRO A 77 11.33 4.37 3.10
C PRO A 77 11.99 3.50 2.03
N VAL A 78 11.48 3.56 0.80
CA VAL A 78 12.02 2.81 -0.35
C VAL A 78 13.35 3.42 -0.80
N LYS A 79 13.41 4.75 -0.97
CA LYS A 79 14.63 5.47 -1.41
C LYS A 79 15.78 5.36 -0.41
N ARG A 80 15.50 5.46 0.89
CA ARG A 80 16.54 5.49 1.94
C ARG A 80 17.40 4.23 1.96
N ILE A 81 16.82 3.10 1.62
CA ILE A 81 17.53 1.83 1.62
C ILE A 81 17.93 1.39 0.20
N ASP A 82 17.60 2.16 -0.83
CA ASP A 82 17.79 1.76 -2.23
C ASP A 82 17.22 0.35 -2.46
N LEU A 83 15.90 0.20 -2.23
CA LEU A 83 15.24 -1.09 -2.26
C LEU A 83 15.38 -1.71 -3.66
N THR A 84 15.97 -2.89 -3.76
CA THR A 84 16.17 -3.54 -5.06
C THR A 84 14.89 -4.21 -5.55
N LYS A 85 14.89 -4.60 -6.83
CA LYS A 85 13.74 -5.26 -7.46
C LYS A 85 13.37 -6.59 -6.82
N GLU A 86 14.38 -7.40 -6.50
CA GLU A 86 14.21 -8.70 -5.86
C GLU A 86 13.61 -8.55 -4.46
N GLU A 87 14.14 -7.59 -3.68
CA GLU A 87 13.63 -7.25 -2.34
C GLU A 87 12.19 -6.76 -2.42
N TYR A 88 11.90 -5.86 -3.35
CA TYR A 88 10.57 -5.34 -3.63
C TYR A 88 9.55 -6.45 -3.94
N VAL A 89 9.89 -7.38 -4.83
CA VAL A 89 8.98 -8.47 -5.20
C VAL A 89 8.71 -9.39 -4.01
N LEU A 90 9.73 -9.70 -3.21
CA LEU A 90 9.60 -10.55 -2.03
C LEU A 90 8.77 -9.88 -0.93
N ILE A 91 9.01 -8.60 -0.59
CA ILE A 91 8.17 -7.91 0.40
C ILE A 91 6.74 -7.76 -0.09
N LYS A 92 6.52 -7.58 -1.39
CA LYS A 92 5.19 -7.48 -1.96
C LYS A 92 4.43 -8.81 -1.81
N ALA A 93 5.11 -9.94 -1.92
CA ALA A 93 4.55 -11.26 -1.61
C ALA A 93 4.24 -11.41 -0.10
N ILE A 94 5.14 -10.97 0.78
CA ILE A 94 4.91 -11.01 2.24
C ILE A 94 3.69 -10.17 2.63
N ILE A 95 3.60 -8.92 2.14
CA ILE A 95 2.44 -8.04 2.35
C ILE A 95 1.17 -8.68 1.83
N PHE A 96 1.24 -9.33 0.67
CA PHE A 96 0.09 -10.04 0.10
C PHE A 96 -0.37 -11.18 1.00
N CYS A 97 0.55 -11.88 1.65
CA CYS A 97 0.23 -12.99 2.55
C CYS A 97 -0.02 -12.55 4.00
N ASN A 98 -0.20 -11.25 4.28
CA ASN A 98 -0.33 -10.79 5.67
C ASN A 98 -1.61 -11.38 6.33
N PRO A 99 -1.46 -12.18 7.40
CA PRO A 99 -2.58 -12.86 8.05
C PRO A 99 -3.47 -11.92 8.86
N ALA A 100 -3.03 -10.68 9.14
CA ALA A 100 -3.79 -9.69 9.93
C ALA A 100 -5.04 -9.12 9.23
N CYS A 101 -5.55 -9.79 8.20
CA CYS A 101 -6.77 -9.41 7.52
C CYS A 101 -7.99 -9.79 8.37
N SER A 102 -8.73 -8.79 8.85
CA SER A 102 -10.03 -9.01 9.49
C SER A 102 -11.02 -9.64 8.49
N ASN A 103 -11.88 -10.53 8.98
CA ASN A 103 -12.97 -11.17 8.22
C ASN A 103 -12.55 -12.24 7.20
N ILE A 104 -11.47 -12.99 7.50
CA ILE A 104 -11.08 -14.21 6.78
C ILE A 104 -11.31 -15.42 7.68
N SER A 105 -11.74 -16.55 7.11
CA SER A 105 -11.89 -17.83 7.81
C SER A 105 -10.59 -18.31 8.47
N ASP A 106 -10.67 -19.11 9.53
CA ASP A 106 -9.49 -19.67 10.21
C ASP A 106 -8.59 -20.47 9.26
N ALA A 107 -9.20 -21.22 8.32
CA ALA A 107 -8.47 -21.96 7.29
C ALA A 107 -7.72 -21.01 6.34
N GLY A 108 -8.35 -19.91 5.94
CA GLY A 108 -7.73 -18.86 5.13
C GLY A 108 -6.57 -18.17 5.86
N GLN A 109 -6.74 -17.88 7.16
CA GLN A 109 -5.68 -17.30 7.98
C GLN A 109 -4.47 -18.25 8.07
N GLN A 110 -4.68 -19.53 8.39
CA GLN A 110 -3.59 -20.51 8.44
C GLN A 110 -2.83 -20.63 7.11
N LEU A 111 -3.55 -20.62 5.99
CA LEU A 111 -2.95 -20.65 4.66
C LEU A 111 -2.07 -19.40 4.42
N LEU A 112 -2.56 -18.21 4.78
CA LEU A 112 -1.82 -16.96 4.62
C LEU A 112 -0.58 -16.92 5.53
N GLU A 113 -0.69 -17.37 6.77
CA GLU A 113 0.43 -17.47 7.73
C GLU A 113 1.56 -18.34 7.18
N GLN A 114 1.23 -19.53 6.67
CA GLN A 114 2.23 -20.45 6.10
C GLN A 114 2.97 -19.83 4.92
N GLU A 115 2.25 -19.15 4.02
CA GLU A 115 2.84 -18.50 2.86
C GLU A 115 3.69 -17.28 3.27
N CYS A 116 3.20 -16.48 4.22
CA CYS A 116 3.93 -15.34 4.79
C CYS A 116 5.25 -15.78 5.41
N GLU A 117 5.23 -16.86 6.19
CA GLU A 117 6.43 -17.44 6.79
C GLU A 117 7.40 -17.95 5.72
N ARG A 118 6.89 -18.60 4.67
CA ARG A 118 7.73 -19.09 3.55
C ARG A 118 8.44 -17.94 2.83
N TYR A 119 7.72 -16.87 2.49
CA TYR A 119 8.33 -15.71 1.82
C TYR A 119 9.30 -14.96 2.74
N SER A 120 8.99 -14.84 4.04
CA SER A 120 9.88 -14.22 5.03
C SER A 120 11.20 -14.99 5.18
N LYS A 121 11.15 -16.33 5.27
CA LYS A 121 12.34 -17.19 5.29
C LYS A 121 13.14 -17.07 3.99
N THR A 122 12.46 -16.98 2.85
CA THR A 122 13.10 -16.82 1.53
C THR A 122 13.83 -15.48 1.45
N LEU A 123 13.19 -14.39 1.88
CA LEU A 123 13.79 -13.07 1.94
C LEU A 123 15.03 -13.06 2.85
N LEU A 124 14.94 -13.62 4.06
CA LEU A 124 16.08 -13.67 4.97
C LEU A 124 17.27 -14.44 4.36
N ARG A 125 17.02 -15.61 3.75
CA ARG A 125 18.06 -16.41 3.09
C ARG A 125 18.69 -15.66 1.91
N TYR A 126 17.87 -14.97 1.12
CA TYR A 126 18.32 -14.13 0.01
C TYR A 126 19.25 -13.01 0.51
N MET A 127 18.88 -12.32 1.60
CA MET A 127 19.74 -11.28 2.18
C MET A 127 21.05 -11.84 2.72
N GLN A 128 20.99 -13.00 3.38
CA GLN A 128 22.17 -13.65 3.94
C GLN A 128 23.11 -14.18 2.87
N SER A 129 22.60 -14.61 1.71
CA SER A 129 23.45 -15.07 0.60
C SER A 129 24.19 -13.92 -0.08
N ILE A 130 23.59 -12.73 -0.16
CA ILE A 130 24.19 -11.56 -0.80
C ILE A 130 25.13 -10.80 0.17
N HIS A 131 24.70 -10.61 1.42
CA HIS A 131 25.39 -9.73 2.37
C HIS A 131 26.15 -10.48 3.46
N GLY A 132 26.01 -11.80 3.56
CA GLY A 132 26.50 -12.62 4.67
C GLY A 132 25.54 -12.63 5.88
N GLY A 133 25.80 -13.48 6.87
CA GLY A 133 24.87 -13.75 7.98
C GLY A 133 24.36 -12.50 8.72
N THR A 134 25.26 -11.73 9.35
CA THR A 134 24.88 -10.58 10.19
C THR A 134 24.38 -9.38 9.38
N LYS A 135 25.09 -9.01 8.31
CA LYS A 135 24.68 -7.89 7.45
C LYS A 135 23.38 -8.21 6.70
N GLY A 136 23.19 -9.46 6.29
CA GLY A 136 21.95 -9.93 5.69
C GLY A 136 20.76 -9.86 6.64
N ALA A 137 20.94 -10.25 7.91
CA ALA A 137 19.90 -10.08 8.93
C ALA A 137 19.56 -8.59 9.18
N SER A 138 20.58 -7.71 9.18
CA SER A 138 20.35 -6.26 9.29
C SER A 138 19.59 -5.70 8.07
N ARG A 139 19.95 -6.12 6.85
CA ARG A 139 19.25 -5.72 5.63
C ARG A 139 17.81 -6.22 5.62
N TYR A 140 17.58 -7.47 6.03
CA TYR A 140 16.25 -8.03 6.21
C TYR A 140 15.39 -7.15 7.13
N ALA A 141 15.91 -6.73 8.28
CA ALA A 141 15.19 -5.85 9.20
C ALA A 141 14.85 -4.49 8.58
N GLN A 142 15.79 -3.89 7.81
CA GLN A 142 15.53 -2.63 7.08
C GLN A 142 14.41 -2.79 6.04
N VAL A 143 14.41 -3.90 5.31
CA VAL A 143 13.42 -4.20 4.28
C VAL A 143 12.04 -4.48 4.88
N ILE A 144 11.96 -5.17 6.03
CA ILE A 144 10.71 -5.32 6.79
C ILE A 144 10.20 -3.98 7.33
N ALA A 145 11.08 -3.08 7.77
CA ALA A 145 10.67 -1.75 8.20
C ALA A 145 10.01 -0.91 7.08
N VAL A 146 10.35 -1.18 5.80
CA VAL A 146 9.63 -0.58 4.66
C VAL A 146 8.18 -1.04 4.63
N MET A 147 7.90 -2.32 4.88
CA MET A 147 6.53 -2.84 4.94
C MET A 147 5.71 -2.13 6.01
N GLU A 148 6.25 -1.97 7.21
CA GLU A 148 5.58 -1.26 8.32
C GLU A 148 5.30 0.20 7.96
N ALA A 149 6.28 0.88 7.34
CA ALA A 149 6.10 2.24 6.85
C ALA A 149 4.98 2.32 5.79
N MET A 150 4.90 1.35 4.87
CA MET A 150 3.83 1.31 3.86
C MET A 150 2.45 1.10 4.50
N ALA A 151 2.35 0.28 5.56
CA ALA A 151 1.11 0.11 6.31
C ALA A 151 0.68 1.43 6.97
N TYR A 152 1.61 2.15 7.59
CA TYR A 152 1.35 3.49 8.15
C TYR A 152 0.85 4.48 7.09
N PHE A 153 1.53 4.59 5.95
CA PHE A 153 1.12 5.50 4.89
C PHE A 153 -0.19 5.08 4.22
N ALA A 154 -0.52 3.79 4.19
CA ALA A 154 -1.82 3.32 3.73
C ALA A 154 -2.95 3.84 4.62
N GLU A 155 -2.78 3.89 5.95
CA GLU A 155 -3.75 4.54 6.83
C GLU A 155 -3.91 6.03 6.53
N ARG A 156 -2.78 6.74 6.29
CA ARG A 156 -2.82 8.16 5.91
C ARG A 156 -3.55 8.38 4.58
N LEU A 157 -3.36 7.48 3.61
CA LEU A 157 -4.05 7.51 2.32
C LEU A 157 -5.56 7.28 2.48
N ARG A 158 -5.98 6.35 3.36
CA ARG A 158 -7.41 6.15 3.66
C ARG A 158 -8.03 7.40 4.30
N GLU A 159 -7.34 8.02 5.25
CA GLU A 159 -7.77 9.29 5.85
C GLU A 159 -7.89 10.40 4.81
N PHE A 160 -6.90 10.52 3.91
CA PHE A 160 -6.94 11.47 2.81
C PHE A 160 -8.17 11.26 1.91
N HIS A 161 -8.45 10.01 1.52
CA HIS A 161 -9.62 9.70 0.71
C HIS A 161 -10.94 10.03 1.42
N LEU A 162 -11.04 9.75 2.73
CA LEU A 162 -12.21 10.09 3.53
C LEU A 162 -12.46 11.60 3.56
N ILE A 163 -11.43 12.41 3.83
CA ILE A 163 -11.53 13.87 3.83
C ILE A 163 -11.96 14.39 2.45
N ARG A 164 -11.38 13.86 1.37
CA ARG A 164 -11.73 14.25 -0.01
C ARG A 164 -13.16 13.87 -0.38
N MET A 165 -13.66 12.74 0.11
CA MET A 165 -15.07 12.35 -0.06
C MET A 165 -16.01 13.32 0.64
N ILE A 166 -15.71 13.69 1.89
CA ILE A 166 -16.51 14.66 2.66
C ILE A 166 -16.52 16.03 1.98
N GLN A 167 -15.36 16.53 1.54
CA GLN A 167 -15.25 17.80 0.83
C GLN A 167 -16.10 17.82 -0.45
N ARG A 168 -16.01 16.76 -1.28
CA ARG A 168 -16.82 16.63 -2.50
C ARG A 168 -18.32 16.58 -2.20
N ALA A 169 -18.72 15.89 -1.14
CA ALA A 169 -20.13 15.84 -0.73
C ALA A 169 -20.63 17.21 -0.26
N GLN A 170 -19.81 17.97 0.47
CA GLN A 170 -20.13 19.34 0.89
C GLN A 170 -20.23 20.29 -0.32
N GLU A 171 -19.31 20.18 -1.28
CA GLU A 171 -19.35 20.96 -2.52
C GLU A 171 -20.61 20.66 -3.35
N ALA A 172 -20.98 19.37 -3.49
CA ALA A 172 -22.20 18.95 -4.18
C ALA A 172 -23.47 19.47 -3.47
N LYS A 173 -23.53 19.40 -2.13
CA LYS A 173 -24.62 19.98 -1.32
C LYS A 173 -24.73 21.50 -1.55
N ARG A 174 -23.61 22.23 -1.57
CA ARG A 174 -23.57 23.69 -1.85
C ARG A 174 -24.05 24.04 -3.26
N GLN A 175 -23.84 23.15 -4.23
CA GLN A 175 -24.24 23.34 -5.62
C GLN A 175 -25.65 22.82 -5.94
N GLY A 176 -26.40 22.34 -4.94
CA GLY A 176 -27.76 21.81 -5.12
C GLY A 176 -27.83 20.51 -5.94
N GLN A 177 -26.71 19.82 -6.15
CA GLN A 177 -26.63 18.57 -6.91
C GLN A 177 -26.75 17.36 -5.98
N LYS A 178 -27.77 16.51 -6.22
CA LYS A 178 -27.86 15.17 -5.59
C LYS A 178 -26.76 14.28 -6.15
N SER A 179 -25.61 14.22 -5.47
CA SER A 179 -24.49 13.35 -5.84
C SER A 179 -24.44 12.09 -4.98
N ARG A 180 -24.00 10.97 -5.55
CA ARG A 180 -23.93 9.64 -4.91
C ARG A 180 -23.11 9.63 -3.61
N ALA A 181 -22.20 10.60 -3.44
CA ALA A 181 -21.41 10.80 -2.22
C ALA A 181 -22.22 11.30 -1.01
N VAL A 182 -23.39 11.89 -1.23
CA VAL A 182 -24.27 12.34 -0.14
C VAL A 182 -24.88 11.15 0.61
N TYR A 183 -25.29 10.11 -0.13
CA TYR A 183 -25.90 8.91 0.44
C TYR A 183 -24.94 8.10 1.33
N VAL A 184 -23.65 8.03 0.97
CA VAL A 184 -22.64 7.28 1.76
C VAL A 184 -22.39 7.93 3.13
N ILE A 185 -22.59 9.25 3.25
CA ILE A 185 -22.43 9.96 4.53
C ILE A 185 -23.67 9.77 5.40
N ASP A 186 -24.86 9.77 4.81
CA ASP A 186 -26.11 9.60 5.56
C ASP A 186 -26.28 8.16 6.11
N ASP A 187 -25.60 7.16 5.54
CA ASP A 187 -25.57 5.77 6.05
C ASP A 187 -24.50 5.54 7.15
N LEU A 188 -23.65 6.53 7.44
CA LEU A 188 -22.56 6.46 8.42
C LEU A 188 -22.86 7.22 9.74
N PHE A 189 -24.06 7.80 9.87
CA PHE A 189 -24.52 8.52 11.07
C PHE A 189 -25.95 8.14 11.47
#